data_AF-A0A1F9BNK0-F1
#
_entry.id   AF-A0A1F9BNK0-F1
#
_cell.length_a   1.000
_cell.length_b   1.000
_cell.length_c   1.000
_cell.angle_alpha   90.00
_cell.angle_beta   90.00
_cell.angle_gamma   90.00
#
_symmetry.space_group_name_H-M   'P 1'
#
loop_
_entity.id
_entity.type
_entity.pdbx_description
1 polymer ?
#
loop_
_entity_poly.entity_id
_entity_poly.type
_entity_poly.pdbx_seq_one_letter_code
_entity_poly.pdbx_strand_id
1 'polypeptide(L)'
;MFLIHGLVLLGPGLAQTPKPACGPDHAILYKRALTLLDKAEKKLAAKYTAEAKALLKESNSLFTILLKECGPLQKERTLTPQEEQQETVNKKLAADELAQAERLEKSAADKLKKSEQLEATQPEVSLKYAREAKVEFELAQVRSLKAGIHSLRNQQMIFRFLAK
;
A
#
# COMPACT_ATOMS: atom_id res chain seq x y z
N MET A 1 46.93 -21.37 46.27
CA MET A 1 46.96 -20.95 44.86
C MET A 1 45.82 -21.70 44.16
N PHE A 2 44.66 -21.05 44.02
CA PHE A 2 43.47 -21.63 43.40
C PHE A 2 43.58 -21.47 41.87
N LEU A 3 43.48 -22.58 41.13
CA LEU A 3 43.33 -22.55 39.68
C LEU A 3 42.16 -23.47 39.30
N ILE A 4 40.98 -22.85 39.28
CA ILE A 4 39.76 -23.38 38.69
C ILE A 4 39.84 -23.04 37.20
N HIS A 5 40.08 -24.04 36.34
CA HIS A 5 39.83 -23.90 34.90
C HIS A 5 38.52 -24.62 34.59
N GLY A 6 37.46 -23.82 34.50
CA GLY A 6 36.16 -24.26 33.99
C GLY A 6 36.24 -24.52 32.50
N LEU A 7 36.02 -25.76 32.10
CA LEU A 7 35.79 -26.14 30.71
C LEU A 7 34.28 -26.09 30.45
N VAL A 8 33.80 -24.95 29.95
CA VAL A 8 32.40 -24.78 29.52
C VAL A 8 32.28 -25.18 28.05
N LEU A 9 31.63 -26.33 27.85
CA LEU A 9 30.74 -26.72 26.75
C LEU A 9 30.82 -25.90 25.43
N LEU A 10 31.48 -26.47 24.44
CA LEU A 10 31.21 -26.22 23.01
C LEU A 10 29.86 -26.84 22.65
N GLY A 11 28.79 -26.04 22.72
CA GLY A 11 27.55 -26.34 22.00
C GLY A 11 27.73 -25.98 20.52
N PRO A 12 27.22 -26.78 19.56
CA PRO A 12 27.20 -26.40 18.16
C PRO A 12 26.18 -25.26 18.01
N GLY A 13 26.67 -24.02 18.09
CA GLY A 13 25.92 -22.87 17.65
C GLY A 13 25.62 -23.06 16.17
N LEU A 14 24.35 -23.34 15.86
CA LEU A 14 23.81 -23.30 14.51
C LEU A 14 24.29 -22.00 13.86
N ALA A 15 25.21 -22.12 12.90
CA ALA A 15 25.56 -21.03 12.02
C ALA A 15 24.28 -20.58 11.32
N GLN A 16 23.69 -19.48 11.80
CA GLN A 16 22.69 -18.76 11.03
C GLN A 16 23.43 -18.28 9.79
N THR A 17 23.21 -18.98 8.67
CA THR A 17 23.67 -18.50 7.37
C THR A 17 23.18 -17.06 7.24
N PRO A 18 24.07 -16.09 6.95
CA PRO A 18 23.64 -14.72 6.73
C PRO A 18 22.55 -14.77 5.66
N LYS A 19 21.36 -14.25 6.01
CA LYS A 19 20.23 -14.18 5.08
C LYS A 19 20.77 -13.65 3.75
N PRO A 20 20.53 -14.36 2.63
CA PRO A 20 21.05 -13.90 1.35
C PRO A 20 20.58 -12.47 1.13
N ALA A 21 21.52 -11.61 0.74
CA ALA A 21 21.20 -10.31 0.20
C ALA A 21 20.13 -10.48 -0.89
N CYS A 22 19.23 -9.50 -1.05
CA CYS A 22 18.14 -9.56 -2.02
C CYS A 22 18.61 -10.11 -3.37
N GLY A 23 18.20 -11.35 -3.64
CA GLY A 23 18.66 -12.11 -4.79
C GLY A 23 17.75 -11.95 -6.01
N PRO A 24 18.06 -12.70 -7.09
CA PRO A 24 17.31 -12.66 -8.36
C PRO A 24 15.80 -12.88 -8.20
N ASP A 25 15.37 -13.69 -7.24
CA ASP A 25 13.94 -13.93 -6.99
C ASP A 25 13.21 -12.65 -6.56
N HIS A 26 13.87 -11.78 -5.78
CA HIS A 26 13.29 -10.49 -5.37
C HIS A 26 13.18 -9.52 -6.54
N ALA A 27 14.10 -9.59 -7.51
CA ALA A 27 14.00 -8.83 -8.75
C ALA A 27 12.77 -9.25 -9.58
N ILE A 28 12.44 -10.55 -9.60
CA ILE A 28 11.23 -11.06 -10.23
C ILE A 28 9.98 -10.55 -9.49
N LEU A 29 9.95 -10.64 -8.17
CA LEU A 29 8.85 -10.11 -7.35
C LEU A 29 8.65 -8.60 -7.58
N TYR A 30 9.75 -7.84 -7.63
CA TYR A 30 9.72 -6.41 -7.93
C TYR A 30 9.12 -6.13 -9.31
N LYS A 31 9.62 -6.77 -10.37
CA LYS A 31 9.08 -6.60 -11.75
C LYS A 31 7.59 -6.98 -11.84
N ARG A 32 7.17 -8.04 -11.14
CA ARG A 32 5.75 -8.42 -11.05
C ARG A 32 4.93 -7.35 -10.32
N ALA A 33 5.42 -6.83 -9.20
CA ALA A 33 4.76 -5.78 -8.43
C ALA A 33 4.55 -4.52 -9.27
N LEU A 34 5.55 -4.12 -10.07
CA LEU A 34 5.43 -3.00 -11.02
C LEU A 34 4.38 -3.25 -12.09
N THR A 35 4.41 -4.43 -12.71
CA THR A 35 3.44 -4.79 -13.76
C THR A 35 2.01 -4.75 -13.22
N LEU A 36 1.79 -5.22 -12.00
CA LEU A 36 0.49 -5.17 -11.32
C LEU A 36 0.08 -3.73 -11.01
N LEU A 37 1.01 -2.90 -10.52
CA LEU A 37 0.76 -1.49 -10.24
C LEU A 37 0.36 -0.71 -11.50
N ASP A 38 1.09 -0.89 -12.61
CA ASP A 38 0.78 -0.25 -13.88
C ASP A 38 -0.57 -0.70 -14.43
N LYS A 39 -0.90 -1.99 -14.30
CA LYS A 39 -2.23 -2.51 -14.66
C LYS A 39 -3.32 -1.93 -13.77
N ALA A 40 -3.08 -1.81 -12.46
CA ALA A 40 -4.04 -1.22 -11.52
C ALA A 40 -4.35 0.23 -11.89
N GLU A 41 -3.33 1.03 -12.20
CA GLU A 41 -3.50 2.43 -12.62
C GLU A 41 -4.28 2.53 -13.95
N LYS A 42 -3.93 1.72 -14.95
CA LYS A 42 -4.66 1.67 -16.22
C LYS A 42 -6.12 1.27 -16.04
N LYS A 43 -6.39 0.26 -15.19
CA LYS A 43 -7.75 -0.20 -14.90
C LYS A 43 -8.55 0.88 -14.16
N LEU A 44 -7.93 1.57 -13.21
CA LEU A 44 -8.57 2.68 -12.50
C LEU A 44 -8.92 3.84 -13.44
N ALA A 45 -8.01 4.21 -14.34
CA ALA A 45 -8.26 5.24 -15.36
C ALA A 45 -9.41 4.86 -16.31
N ALA A 46 -9.54 3.57 -16.62
CA ALA A 46 -10.63 3.02 -17.42
C ALA A 46 -11.90 2.69 -16.60
N LYS A 47 -12.01 3.17 -15.36
CA LYS A 47 -13.17 3.00 -14.45
C LYS A 47 -13.45 1.54 -14.02
N TYR A 48 -12.50 0.63 -14.21
CA TYR A 48 -12.55 -0.75 -13.71
C TYR A 48 -12.05 -0.82 -12.26
N THR A 49 -12.86 -0.32 -11.31
CA THR A 49 -12.46 -0.11 -9.91
C THR A 49 -12.22 -1.41 -9.15
N ALA A 50 -13.03 -2.45 -9.39
CA ALA A 50 -12.89 -3.75 -8.75
C ALA A 50 -11.58 -4.44 -9.16
N GLU A 51 -11.28 -4.48 -10.46
CA GLU A 51 -10.02 -5.04 -10.96
C GLU A 51 -8.82 -4.21 -10.51
N ALA A 52 -8.93 -2.88 -10.54
CA ALA A 52 -7.87 -2.00 -10.03
C ALA A 52 -7.56 -2.29 -8.56
N LYS A 53 -8.58 -2.46 -7.72
CA LYS A 53 -8.43 -2.83 -6.30
C LYS A 53 -7.74 -4.18 -6.13
N ALA A 54 -8.14 -5.19 -6.89
CA ALA A 54 -7.54 -6.52 -6.81
C ALA A 54 -6.04 -6.49 -7.19
N LEU A 55 -5.71 -5.84 -8.30
CA LEU A 55 -4.34 -5.67 -8.78
C LEU A 55 -3.49 -4.86 -7.80
N LEU A 56 -4.03 -3.79 -7.24
CA LEU A 56 -3.34 -2.96 -6.25
C LEU A 56 -3.04 -3.74 -4.97
N LYS A 57 -3.98 -4.57 -4.51
CA LYS A 57 -3.79 -5.45 -3.35
C LYS A 57 -2.68 -6.48 -3.59
N GLU A 58 -2.65 -7.09 -4.77
CA GLU A 58 -1.59 -8.03 -5.15
C GLU A 58 -0.23 -7.33 -5.29
N SER A 59 -0.18 -6.14 -5.88
CA SER A 59 1.05 -5.34 -5.93
C SER A 59 1.55 -5.00 -4.51
N ASN A 60 0.65 -4.58 -3.62
CA ASN A 60 0.99 -4.27 -2.23
C ASN A 60 1.51 -5.48 -1.45
N SER A 61 0.95 -6.69 -1.67
CA SER A 61 1.45 -7.89 -0.98
C SER A 61 2.88 -8.22 -1.42
N LEU A 62 3.21 -8.06 -2.70
CA LEU A 62 4.58 -8.24 -3.20
C LEU A 62 5.53 -7.19 -2.62
N PHE A 63 5.15 -5.91 -2.60
CA PHE A 63 5.97 -4.88 -1.96
C PHE A 63 6.14 -5.09 -0.45
N THR A 64 5.14 -5.67 0.23
CA THR A 64 5.25 -6.04 1.65
C THR A 64 6.28 -7.14 1.87
N ILE A 65 6.36 -8.12 0.96
CA ILE A 65 7.41 -9.16 0.99
C ILE A 65 8.78 -8.52 0.80
N LEU A 66 8.93 -7.67 -0.23
CA LEU A 66 10.17 -6.94 -0.47
C LEU A 66 10.58 -6.07 0.73
N LEU A 67 9.64 -5.40 1.40
CA LEU A 67 9.96 -4.61 2.60
C LEU A 67 10.48 -5.48 3.75
N LYS A 68 9.90 -6.66 3.96
CA LYS A 68 10.32 -7.58 5.03
C LYS A 68 11.68 -8.22 4.76
N GLU A 69 11.94 -8.57 3.50
CA GLU A 69 13.11 -9.36 3.11
C GLU A 69 14.28 -8.48 2.66
N CYS A 70 13.98 -7.37 1.98
CA CYS A 70 14.94 -6.41 1.45
C CYS A 70 15.06 -5.10 2.23
N GLY A 71 14.25 -4.91 3.28
CA GLY A 71 14.30 -3.72 4.13
C GLY A 71 15.69 -3.36 4.67
N PRO A 72 16.53 -4.32 5.12
CA PRO A 72 17.89 -4.00 5.59
C PRO A 72 18.78 -3.38 4.51
N LEU A 73 18.80 -3.96 3.31
CA LEU A 73 19.56 -3.43 2.16
C LEU A 73 19.00 -2.09 1.66
N GLN A 74 17.70 -1.90 1.81
CA GLN A 74 17.06 -0.62 1.52
C GLN A 74 17.53 0.49 2.47
N LYS A 75 17.72 0.21 3.77
CA LYS A 75 18.18 1.20 4.75
C LYS A 75 19.62 1.66 4.51
N GLU A 76 20.44 0.81 3.93
CA GLU A 76 21.81 1.14 3.53
C GLU A 76 21.87 2.06 2.31
N ARG A 77 20.76 2.15 1.54
CA ARG A 77 20.63 3.04 0.39
C ARG A 77 20.03 4.37 0.81
N THR A 78 20.83 5.42 0.82
CA THR A 78 20.33 6.80 0.88
C THR A 78 19.59 7.15 -0.41
N LEU A 79 18.39 7.72 -0.29
CA LEU A 79 17.67 8.26 -1.44
C LEU A 79 18.45 9.47 -1.98
N THR A 80 18.44 9.65 -3.30
CA THR A 80 18.96 10.90 -3.88
C THR A 80 18.02 12.06 -3.53
N PRO A 81 18.48 13.33 -3.53
CA PRO A 81 17.61 14.48 -3.26
C PRO A 81 16.37 14.54 -4.18
N GLN A 82 16.51 14.09 -5.43
CA GLN A 82 15.39 13.98 -6.37
C GLN A 82 14.38 12.90 -5.95
N GLU A 83 14.86 11.75 -5.48
CA GLU A 83 13.99 10.67 -4.98
C GLU A 83 13.30 11.07 -3.67
N GLU A 84 13.97 11.76 -2.76
CA GLU A 84 13.35 12.30 -1.53
C GLU A 84 12.24 13.32 -1.83
N GLN A 85 12.48 14.21 -2.80
CA GLN A 85 11.47 15.16 -3.26
C GLN A 85 10.27 14.42 -3.87
N GLN A 86 10.51 13.42 -4.72
CA GLN A 86 9.44 12.63 -5.32
C GLN A 86 8.67 11.82 -4.27
N GLU A 87 9.36 11.28 -3.27
CA GLU A 87 8.73 10.57 -2.15
C GLU A 87 7.80 11.51 -1.37
N THR A 88 8.27 12.73 -1.08
CA THR A 88 7.49 13.76 -0.41
C THR A 88 6.24 14.14 -1.20
N VAL A 89 6.39 14.36 -2.50
CA VAL A 89 5.26 14.66 -3.40
C VAL A 89 4.25 13.52 -3.38
N ASN A 90 4.69 12.28 -3.54
CA ASN A 90 3.81 11.12 -3.54
C ASN A 90 3.14 10.90 -2.17
N LYS A 91 3.85 11.12 -1.05
CA LYS A 91 3.27 11.07 0.30
C LYS A 91 2.16 12.10 0.46
N LYS A 92 2.40 13.33 -0.02
CA LYS A 92 1.39 14.40 -0.01
C LYS A 92 0.18 14.03 -0.86
N LEU A 93 0.39 13.59 -2.10
CA LEU A 93 -0.70 13.15 -2.99
C LEU A 93 -1.51 12.00 -2.37
N ALA A 94 -0.83 11.02 -1.77
CA ALA A 94 -1.51 9.91 -1.09
C ALA A 94 -2.37 10.40 0.08
N ALA A 95 -1.83 11.28 0.92
CA ALA A 95 -2.56 11.85 2.05
C ALA A 95 -3.75 12.72 1.61
N ASP A 96 -3.56 13.56 0.58
CA ASP A 96 -4.61 14.43 0.04
C ASP A 96 -5.76 13.63 -0.59
N GLU A 97 -5.45 12.54 -1.31
CA GLU A 97 -6.46 11.64 -1.87
C GLU A 97 -7.18 10.86 -0.76
N LEU A 98 -6.48 10.39 0.28
CA LEU A 98 -7.10 9.69 1.41
C LEU A 98 -8.00 10.62 2.23
N ALA A 99 -7.56 11.84 2.51
CA ALA A 99 -8.38 12.83 3.22
C ALA A 99 -9.62 13.27 2.43
N GLN A 100 -9.58 13.18 1.09
CA GLN A 100 -10.77 13.36 0.26
C GLN A 100 -11.69 12.14 0.32
N ALA A 101 -11.14 10.92 0.30
CA ALA A 101 -11.90 9.69 0.44
C ALA A 101 -12.66 9.66 1.78
N GLU A 102 -11.99 9.95 2.89
CA GLU A 102 -12.60 9.98 4.23
C GLU A 102 -13.73 11.02 4.34
N ARG A 103 -13.56 12.20 3.73
CA ARG A 103 -14.61 13.23 3.69
C ARG A 103 -15.84 12.76 2.92
N LEU A 104 -15.63 12.09 1.78
CA LEU A 104 -16.71 11.51 0.98
C LEU A 104 -17.40 10.36 1.71
N GLU A 105 -16.65 9.45 2.34
CA GLU A 105 -17.23 8.35 3.14
C GLU A 105 -18.09 8.87 4.28
N LYS A 106 -17.61 9.89 5.00
CA LYS A 106 -18.40 10.52 6.07
C LYS A 106 -19.68 11.15 5.52
N SER A 107 -19.59 11.91 4.43
CA SER A 107 -20.77 12.53 3.82
C SER A 107 -21.77 11.48 3.29
N ALA A 108 -21.26 10.41 2.68
CA ALA A 108 -22.06 9.30 2.19
C ALA A 108 -22.79 8.59 3.34
N ALA A 109 -22.10 8.33 4.45
CA ALA A 109 -22.68 7.72 5.64
C ALA A 109 -23.77 8.61 6.26
N ASP A 110 -23.55 9.93 6.33
CA ASP A 110 -24.55 10.88 6.82
C ASP A 110 -25.79 10.92 5.92
N LYS A 111 -25.60 10.90 4.59
CA LYS A 111 -26.70 10.82 3.61
C LYS A 111 -27.46 9.51 3.71
N LEU A 112 -26.77 8.38 3.86
CA LEU A 112 -27.40 7.07 4.02
C LEU A 112 -28.27 7.03 5.28
N LYS A 113 -27.74 7.52 6.41
CA LYS A 113 -28.52 7.66 7.65
C LYS A 113 -29.75 8.54 7.47
N LYS A 114 -29.62 9.64 6.73
CA LYS A 114 -30.76 10.52 6.42
C LYS A 114 -31.78 9.86 5.50
N SER A 115 -31.33 9.02 4.56
CA SER A 115 -32.20 8.19 3.72
C SER A 115 -33.05 7.26 4.56
N GLU A 116 -32.44 6.51 5.48
CA GLU A 116 -33.12 5.57 6.38
C GLU A 116 -34.20 6.27 7.23
N GLN A 117 -33.90 7.46 7.75
CA GLN A 117 -34.84 8.26 8.55
C GLN A 117 -36.07 8.74 7.75
N LEU A 118 -35.90 8.97 6.45
CA LEU A 118 -36.93 9.54 5.58
C LEU A 118 -37.73 8.48 4.82
N GLU A 119 -37.34 7.20 4.89
CA GLU A 119 -37.91 6.12 4.09
C GLU A 119 -39.44 6.00 4.22
N ALA A 120 -39.96 6.08 5.45
CA ALA A 120 -41.38 5.94 5.74
C ALA A 120 -42.22 7.21 5.47
N THR A 121 -41.61 8.39 5.49
CA THR A 121 -42.33 9.69 5.45
C THR A 121 -42.17 10.44 4.13
N GLN A 122 -41.02 10.29 3.48
CA GLN A 122 -40.65 10.98 2.24
C GLN A 122 -39.82 10.02 1.36
N PRO A 123 -40.46 8.97 0.79
CA PRO A 123 -39.75 7.90 0.09
C PRO A 123 -38.95 8.39 -1.13
N GLU A 124 -39.44 9.38 -1.85
CA GLU A 124 -38.70 9.96 -2.99
C GLU A 124 -37.43 10.69 -2.55
N VAL A 125 -37.49 11.41 -1.43
CA VAL A 125 -36.34 12.12 -0.84
C VAL A 125 -35.34 11.12 -0.25
N SER A 126 -35.84 10.05 0.37
CA SER A 126 -35.01 8.92 0.83
C SER A 126 -34.22 8.32 -0.34
N LEU A 127 -34.89 7.92 -1.42
CA LEU A 127 -34.24 7.36 -2.61
C LEU A 127 -33.17 8.29 -3.20
N LYS A 128 -33.41 9.61 -3.19
CA LYS A 128 -32.40 10.59 -3.62
C LYS A 128 -31.15 10.51 -2.75
N TYR A 129 -31.30 10.55 -1.42
CA TYR A 129 -30.16 10.47 -0.49
C TYR A 129 -29.40 9.14 -0.60
N ALA A 130 -30.11 8.01 -0.76
CA ALA A 130 -29.47 6.71 -0.98
C ALA A 130 -28.61 6.70 -2.26
N ARG A 131 -29.10 7.28 -3.36
CA ARG A 131 -28.36 7.38 -4.63
C ARG A 131 -27.13 8.27 -4.49
N GLU A 132 -27.27 9.43 -3.85
CA GLU A 132 -26.15 10.34 -3.59
C GLU A 132 -25.08 9.67 -2.71
N ALA A 133 -25.49 8.97 -1.64
CA ALA A 133 -24.57 8.23 -0.79
C ALA A 133 -23.79 7.16 -1.56
N LYS A 134 -24.47 6.39 -2.42
CA LYS A 134 -23.82 5.38 -3.26
C LYS A 134 -22.75 6.00 -4.17
N VAL A 135 -23.07 7.11 -4.84
CA VAL A 135 -22.12 7.82 -5.71
C VAL A 135 -20.91 8.31 -4.92
N GLU A 136 -21.12 8.87 -3.73
CA GLU A 136 -20.02 9.35 -2.89
C GLU A 136 -19.14 8.21 -2.37
N PHE A 137 -19.70 7.06 -2.00
CA PHE A 137 -18.91 5.88 -1.66
C PHE A 137 -18.08 5.37 -2.85
N GLU A 138 -18.63 5.36 -4.05
CA GLU A 138 -17.90 4.99 -5.26
C GLU A 138 -16.75 5.96 -5.55
N LEU A 139 -16.98 7.27 -5.42
CA LEU A 139 -15.91 8.27 -5.54
C LEU A 139 -14.85 8.09 -4.45
N ALA A 140 -15.26 7.87 -3.19
CA ALA A 140 -14.33 7.66 -2.10
C ALA A 140 -13.43 6.44 -2.35
N GLN A 141 -14.00 5.34 -2.85
CA GLN A 141 -13.23 4.17 -3.23
C GLN A 141 -12.19 4.48 -4.31
N VAL A 142 -12.57 5.23 -5.36
CA VAL A 142 -11.63 5.66 -6.40
C VAL A 142 -10.49 6.50 -5.81
N ARG A 143 -10.79 7.43 -4.90
CA ARG A 143 -9.80 8.26 -4.20
C ARG A 143 -8.86 7.43 -3.33
N SER A 144 -9.39 6.48 -2.56
CA SER A 144 -8.61 5.54 -1.76
C SER A 144 -7.66 4.69 -2.62
N LEU A 145 -8.11 4.24 -3.79
CA LEU A 145 -7.25 3.52 -4.74
C LEU A 145 -6.12 4.40 -5.31
N LYS A 146 -6.40 5.68 -5.62
CA LYS A 146 -5.35 6.63 -6.04
C LYS A 146 -4.32 6.84 -4.94
N ALA A 147 -4.75 6.99 -3.69
CA ALA A 147 -3.85 7.10 -2.55
C ALA A 147 -2.93 5.88 -2.44
N GLY A 148 -3.49 4.67 -2.59
CA GLY A 148 -2.73 3.43 -2.60
C GLY A 148 -1.72 3.35 -3.76
N ILE A 149 -2.09 3.80 -4.96
CA ILE A 149 -1.15 3.87 -6.11
C ILE A 149 0.03 4.79 -5.78
N HIS A 150 -0.21 6.01 -5.29
CA HIS A 150 0.87 6.93 -4.93
C HIS A 150 1.81 6.36 -3.86
N SER A 151 1.25 5.66 -2.86
CA SER A 151 2.05 4.95 -1.85
C SER A 151 2.92 3.85 -2.46
N LEU A 152 2.38 3.02 -3.36
CA LEU A 152 3.16 1.97 -4.02
C LEU A 152 4.17 2.51 -5.04
N ARG A 153 3.94 3.69 -5.63
CA ARG A 153 4.95 4.38 -6.46
C ARG A 153 6.18 4.78 -5.63
N ASN A 154 6.02 5.09 -4.35
CA ASN A 154 7.16 5.25 -3.44
C ASN A 154 7.91 3.93 -3.25
N GLN A 155 7.19 2.82 -3.02
CA GLN A 155 7.82 1.51 -2.90
C GLN A 155 8.57 1.10 -4.19
N GLN A 156 8.00 1.38 -5.36
CA GLN A 156 8.67 1.18 -6.64
C GLN A 156 10.01 1.92 -6.71
N MET A 157 10.05 3.19 -6.32
CA MET A 157 11.25 4.01 -6.35
C MET A 157 12.31 3.47 -5.38
N ILE A 158 11.88 3.18 -4.15
CA ILE A 158 12.72 2.65 -3.08
C ILE A 158 13.38 1.33 -3.51
N PHE A 159 12.61 0.39 -4.06
CA PHE A 159 13.10 -0.93 -4.50
C PHE A 159 13.70 -0.95 -5.91
N ARG A 160 13.88 0.20 -6.56
CA ARG A 160 14.41 0.29 -7.94
C ARG A 160 15.78 -0.36 -8.11
N PHE A 161 16.57 -0.50 -7.05
CA PHE A 161 17.85 -1.20 -7.10
C PHE A 161 17.71 -2.69 -7.48
N LEU A 162 16.55 -3.30 -7.24
CA LEU A 162 16.22 -4.68 -7.65
C LEU A 162 15.90 -4.79 -9.15
N ALA A 163 15.81 -3.68 -9.88
CA ALA A 163 15.56 -3.67 -11.31
C ALA A 163 16.82 -3.97 -12.16
N LYS A 164 17.98 -4.02 -11.52
CA LYS A 164 19.30 -4.20 -12.16
C LYS A 164 19.49 -5.61 -12.66
#